data_AF-A0A725YDU9-F1
#
_entry.id   AF-A0A725YDU9-F1
#
_cell.length_a   1.000
_cell.length_b   1.000
_cell.length_c   1.000
_cell.angle_alpha   90.00
_cell.angle_beta   90.00
_cell.angle_gamma   90.00
#
_symmetry.space_group_name_H-M   'P 1'
#
loop_
_entity.id
_entity.type
_entity.pdbx_description
1 polymer ?
#
loop_
_entity_poly.entity_id
_entity_poly.type
_entity_poly.pdbx_seq_one_letter_code
_entity_poly.pdbx_strand_id
1 'polypeptide(L)'
;RHDENKRECLFFCPEAEQRMIEFYNKVESEMGMLGFLSDFKDYASKVTENMARVAALLHYFEGSGGDISLIAVEAAIQIISWYVDEYVRLFSKQQESTLVGSEAHDLYCWIKEYCVRNTIPYLRKNTILQYGPNRFRNKATVSELLSTLYSQRKIMAAKRGKTIFIQPVETTDLV
;
A
#
# COMPACT_ATOMS: atom_id res chain seq x y z
N ARG A 1 -19.78 2.44 -49.07
CA ARG A 1 -19.56 3.22 -47.84
C ARG A 1 -19.33 2.21 -46.73
N HIS A 2 -18.07 1.96 -46.35
CA HIS A 2 -17.77 1.21 -45.13
C HIS A 2 -18.22 2.10 -43.97
N ASP A 3 -19.04 1.58 -43.09
CA ASP A 3 -19.50 2.28 -41.90
C ASP A 3 -18.35 2.32 -40.90
N GLU A 4 -17.53 3.37 -40.95
CA GLU A 4 -16.29 3.56 -40.16
C GLU A 4 -16.51 3.54 -38.64
N ASN A 5 -17.77 3.46 -38.18
CA ASN A 5 -18.14 3.41 -36.76
C ASN A 5 -18.80 2.09 -36.31
N LYS A 6 -18.83 1.05 -37.16
CA LYS A 6 -19.38 -0.24 -36.74
C LYS A 6 -18.42 -0.89 -35.73
N ARG A 7 -18.77 -0.83 -34.44
CA ARG A 7 -18.04 -1.52 -33.37
C ARG A 7 -18.23 -3.02 -33.53
N GLU A 8 -17.13 -3.74 -33.60
CA GLU A 8 -17.12 -5.19 -33.54
C GLU A 8 -17.10 -5.63 -32.07
N CYS A 9 -18.09 -6.44 -31.69
CA CYS A 9 -18.14 -7.03 -30.35
C CYS A 9 -17.42 -8.37 -30.40
N LEU A 10 -16.42 -8.54 -29.52
CA LEU A 10 -15.74 -9.81 -29.31
C LEU A 10 -16.38 -10.53 -28.12
N PHE A 11 -16.65 -11.82 -28.30
CA PHE A 11 -17.16 -12.71 -27.25
C PHE A 11 -16.10 -13.74 -26.90
N PHE A 12 -16.20 -14.35 -25.72
CA PHE A 12 -15.37 -15.51 -25.38
C PHE A 12 -15.97 -16.76 -26.00
N CYS A 13 -15.12 -17.68 -26.45
CA CYS A 13 -15.60 -19.04 -26.71
C CYS A 13 -16.02 -19.70 -25.37
N PRO A 14 -16.87 -20.74 -25.38
CA PRO A 14 -17.40 -21.34 -24.15
C PRO A 14 -16.33 -21.76 -23.14
N GLU A 15 -15.23 -22.34 -23.60
CA GLU A 15 -14.11 -22.77 -22.76
C GLU A 15 -13.36 -21.57 -22.17
N ALA A 16 -13.21 -20.49 -22.94
CA ALA A 16 -12.56 -19.26 -22.49
C ALA A 16 -13.41 -18.53 -21.45
N GLU A 17 -14.73 -18.52 -21.62
CA GLU A 17 -15.69 -17.98 -20.65
C GLU A 17 -15.63 -18.73 -19.33
N GLN A 18 -15.66 -20.07 -19.37
CA GLN A 18 -15.51 -20.91 -18.19
C GLN A 18 -14.20 -20.61 -17.44
N ARG A 19 -13.10 -20.49 -18.18
CA ARG A 19 -11.79 -20.19 -17.58
C ARG A 19 -11.71 -18.79 -16.97
N MET A 20 -12.38 -17.81 -17.57
CA MET A 20 -12.53 -16.45 -17.03
C MET A 20 -13.30 -16.46 -15.71
N ILE A 21 -14.40 -17.21 -15.63
CA ILE A 21 -15.20 -17.37 -14.39
C ILE A 21 -14.35 -18.00 -13.27
N GLU A 22 -13.57 -19.03 -13.58
CA GLU A 22 -12.65 -19.64 -12.60
C GLU A 22 -11.62 -18.65 -12.09
N PHE A 23 -11.05 -17.84 -12.98
CA PHE A 23 -10.12 -16.78 -12.60
C PHE A 23 -10.79 -15.71 -11.72
N TYR A 24 -12.01 -15.29 -12.07
CA TYR A 24 -12.80 -14.36 -11.26
C TYR A 24 -13.03 -14.90 -9.84
N ASN A 25 -13.50 -16.15 -9.72
CA ASN A 25 -13.74 -16.76 -8.42
C ASN A 25 -12.46 -16.88 -7.58
N LYS A 26 -11.32 -17.15 -8.23
CA LYS A 26 -10.01 -17.14 -7.56
C LYS A 26 -9.69 -15.75 -7.01
N VAL A 27 -9.80 -14.70 -7.82
CA VAL A 27 -9.55 -13.31 -7.39
C VAL A 27 -10.46 -12.93 -6.22
N GLU A 28 -11.75 -13.24 -6.28
CA GLU A 28 -12.70 -12.99 -5.20
C GLU A 28 -12.32 -13.72 -3.91
N SER A 29 -11.84 -14.97 -4.01
CA SER A 29 -11.37 -15.72 -2.83
C SER A 29 -10.16 -15.06 -2.17
N GLU A 30 -9.25 -14.49 -2.97
CA GLU A 30 -8.07 -13.76 -2.48
C GLU A 30 -8.43 -12.40 -1.86
N MET A 31 -9.63 -11.87 -2.08
CA MET A 31 -10.14 -10.68 -1.41
C MET A 31 -10.73 -10.96 -0.02
N GLY A 32 -10.80 -12.22 0.40
CA GLY A 32 -11.23 -12.61 1.75
C GLY A 32 -10.35 -12.03 2.86
N MET A 33 -10.79 -12.09 4.13
CA MET A 33 -10.08 -11.47 5.26
C MET A 33 -8.61 -11.89 5.41
N LEU A 34 -8.25 -13.10 4.98
CA LEU A 34 -6.89 -13.64 5.06
C LEU A 34 -6.28 -13.89 3.66
N GLY A 35 -6.95 -13.43 2.60
CA GLY A 35 -6.49 -13.62 1.23
C GLY A 35 -5.38 -12.65 0.86
N PHE A 36 -4.61 -12.98 -0.18
CA PHE A 36 -3.47 -12.19 -0.65
C PHE A 36 -3.84 -10.75 -1.05
N LEU A 37 -5.08 -10.53 -1.48
CA LEU A 37 -5.61 -9.25 -1.96
C LEU A 37 -6.56 -8.58 -0.97
N SER A 38 -6.56 -9.02 0.30
CA SER A 38 -7.45 -8.51 1.35
C SER A 38 -7.37 -6.99 1.55
N ASP A 39 -6.17 -6.41 1.46
CA ASP A 39 -5.92 -4.97 1.57
C ASP A 39 -6.06 -4.20 0.25
N PHE A 40 -6.36 -4.90 -0.85
CA PHE A 40 -6.35 -4.36 -2.22
C PHE A 40 -7.66 -4.59 -2.97
N LYS A 41 -8.78 -4.69 -2.24
CA LYS A 41 -10.12 -5.01 -2.80
C LYS A 41 -10.55 -4.10 -3.96
N ASP A 42 -10.30 -2.80 -3.86
CA ASP A 42 -10.67 -1.83 -4.90
C ASP A 42 -9.91 -2.04 -6.22
N TYR A 43 -8.70 -2.58 -6.13
CA TYR A 43 -7.90 -2.97 -7.29
C TYR A 43 -8.32 -4.36 -7.79
N ALA A 44 -8.42 -5.32 -6.87
CA ALA A 44 -8.76 -6.71 -7.16
C ALA A 44 -10.13 -6.86 -7.86
N SER A 45 -11.13 -6.07 -7.49
CA SER A 45 -12.46 -6.05 -8.13
C SER A 45 -12.45 -5.72 -9.63
N LYS A 46 -11.34 -5.18 -10.16
CA LYS A 46 -11.17 -4.83 -11.58
C LYS A 46 -10.24 -5.77 -12.34
N VAL A 47 -9.60 -6.72 -11.66
CA VAL A 47 -8.56 -7.60 -12.22
C VAL A 47 -9.11 -8.47 -13.35
N THR A 48 -10.28 -9.08 -13.16
CA THR A 48 -10.91 -9.92 -14.19
C THR A 48 -11.34 -9.11 -15.42
N GLU A 49 -11.89 -7.92 -15.24
CA GLU A 49 -12.25 -7.02 -16.34
C GLU A 49 -11.00 -6.58 -17.13
N ASN A 50 -9.92 -6.26 -16.43
CA ASN A 50 -8.64 -5.94 -17.06
C ASN A 50 -8.05 -7.13 -17.81
N MET A 51 -8.18 -8.34 -17.27
CA MET A 51 -7.80 -9.58 -17.95
C MET A 51 -8.60 -9.77 -19.23
N ALA A 52 -9.91 -9.58 -19.20
CA ALA A 52 -10.75 -9.67 -20.40
C ALA A 52 -10.31 -8.68 -21.50
N ARG A 53 -9.97 -7.44 -21.12
CA ARG A 53 -9.43 -6.44 -22.06
C ARG A 53 -8.10 -6.88 -22.67
N VAL A 54 -7.18 -7.42 -21.85
CA VAL A 54 -5.90 -7.94 -22.35
C VAL A 54 -6.12 -9.13 -23.29
N ALA A 55 -7.01 -10.06 -22.95
CA ALA A 55 -7.34 -11.20 -23.80
C ALA A 55 -7.87 -10.76 -25.17
N ALA A 56 -8.76 -9.76 -25.21
CA ALA A 56 -9.27 -9.19 -26.45
C ALA A 56 -8.17 -8.53 -27.30
N LEU A 57 -7.24 -7.81 -26.67
CA LEU A 57 -6.08 -7.22 -27.38
C LEU A 57 -5.16 -8.30 -27.96
N LEU A 58 -4.84 -9.33 -27.17
CA LEU A 58 -4.01 -10.45 -27.64
C LEU A 58 -4.66 -11.15 -28.84
N HIS A 59 -5.95 -11.45 -28.74
CA HIS A 59 -6.72 -12.07 -29.83
C HIS A 59 -6.71 -11.21 -31.09
N TYR A 60 -6.95 -9.90 -30.97
CA TYR A 60 -6.93 -8.96 -32.08
C TYR A 60 -5.56 -8.91 -32.78
N PHE A 61 -4.47 -8.79 -32.01
CA PHE A 61 -3.12 -8.70 -32.58
C PHE A 61 -2.59 -10.02 -33.12
N GLU A 62 -3.10 -11.16 -32.65
CA GLU A 62 -2.81 -12.47 -33.23
C GLU A 62 -3.40 -12.62 -34.65
N GLY A 63 -4.38 -11.78 -35.02
CA GLY A 63 -5.09 -11.89 -36.29
C GLY A 63 -6.10 -13.04 -36.31
N SER A 64 -6.41 -13.59 -35.13
CA SER A 64 -7.46 -14.59 -34.93
C SER A 64 -8.81 -13.95 -35.19
N GLY A 65 -9.64 -14.59 -36.01
CA GLY A 65 -11.02 -14.17 -36.22
C GLY A 65 -11.99 -14.89 -35.28
N GLY A 66 -13.17 -14.32 -35.09
CA GLY A 66 -14.24 -14.93 -34.29
C GLY A 66 -14.13 -14.62 -32.80
N ASP A 67 -14.42 -15.62 -31.98
CA ASP A 67 -14.46 -15.46 -30.52
C ASP A 67 -13.06 -15.60 -29.91
N ILE A 68 -12.85 -14.91 -28.78
CA ILE A 68 -11.63 -14.94 -27.99
C ILE A 68 -11.39 -16.37 -27.51
N SER A 69 -10.24 -16.91 -27.88
CA SER A 69 -9.86 -18.29 -27.59
C SER A 69 -9.39 -18.48 -26.14
N LEU A 70 -9.44 -19.73 -25.67
CA LEU A 70 -8.89 -20.11 -24.37
C LEU A 70 -7.40 -19.76 -24.24
N ILE A 71 -6.64 -19.89 -25.33
CA ILE A 71 -5.19 -19.57 -25.36
C ILE A 71 -4.97 -18.08 -25.05
N ALA A 72 -5.76 -17.20 -25.66
CA ALA A 72 -5.69 -15.76 -25.41
C ALA A 72 -6.04 -15.41 -23.96
N VAL A 73 -7.05 -16.07 -23.38
CA VAL A 73 -7.42 -15.89 -21.97
C VAL A 73 -6.32 -16.37 -21.02
N GLU A 74 -5.73 -17.55 -21.25
CA GLU A 74 -4.65 -18.05 -20.40
C GLU A 74 -3.39 -17.16 -20.46
N ALA A 75 -3.06 -16.63 -21.64
CA ALA A 75 -1.98 -15.67 -21.79
C ALA A 75 -2.28 -14.36 -21.05
N ALA A 76 -3.51 -13.85 -21.16
CA ALA A 76 -3.94 -12.66 -20.43
C ALA A 76 -3.91 -12.85 -18.91
N ILE A 77 -4.32 -14.01 -18.41
CA ILE A 77 -4.28 -14.36 -16.99
C ILE A 77 -2.84 -14.33 -16.47
N GLN A 78 -1.88 -14.87 -17.22
CA GLN A 78 -0.47 -14.85 -16.82
C GLN A 78 0.07 -13.42 -16.70
N ILE A 79 -0.22 -12.58 -17.71
CA ILE A 79 0.19 -11.16 -17.71
C ILE A 79 -0.43 -10.42 -16.52
N ILE A 80 -1.74 -10.55 -16.35
CA ILE A 80 -2.45 -9.83 -15.28
C ILE A 80 -2.03 -10.32 -13.90
N SER A 81 -1.80 -11.62 -13.71
CA SER A 81 -1.32 -12.15 -12.43
C SER A 81 0.02 -11.55 -12.04
N TRP A 82 0.95 -11.40 -12.99
CA TRP A 82 2.22 -10.72 -12.75
C TRP A 82 2.01 -9.25 -12.33
N TYR A 83 1.11 -8.53 -12.99
CA TYR A 83 0.79 -7.14 -12.61
C TYR A 83 0.11 -7.04 -11.25
N VAL A 84 -0.68 -8.03 -10.85
CA VAL A 84 -1.25 -8.11 -9.50
C VAL A 84 -0.14 -8.23 -8.46
N ASP A 85 0.81 -9.13 -8.66
CA ASP A 85 1.94 -9.32 -7.75
C ASP A 85 2.79 -8.04 -7.64
N GLU A 86 3.05 -7.38 -8.77
CA GLU A 86 3.80 -6.11 -8.79
C GLU A 86 3.06 -4.97 -8.10
N TYR A 87 1.74 -4.90 -8.27
CA TYR A 87 0.90 -3.92 -7.58
C TYR A 87 1.02 -4.10 -6.07
N VAL A 88 0.84 -5.32 -5.56
CA VAL A 88 1.00 -5.62 -4.13
C VAL A 88 2.42 -5.26 -3.67
N ARG A 89 3.45 -5.69 -4.40
CA ARG A 89 4.86 -5.41 -4.05
C ARG A 89 5.17 -3.90 -3.92
N LEU A 90 4.61 -3.07 -4.78
CA LEU A 90 4.85 -1.62 -4.80
C LEU A 90 4.03 -0.91 -3.71
N PHE A 91 2.76 -1.25 -3.57
CA PHE A 91 1.84 -0.49 -2.73
C PHE A 91 1.78 -0.98 -1.28
N SER A 92 2.15 -2.24 -0.97
CA SER A 92 2.31 -2.70 0.41
C SER A 92 3.39 -1.92 1.16
N LYS A 93 4.55 -1.69 0.53
CA LYS A 93 5.66 -0.92 1.12
C LYS A 93 5.27 0.53 1.41
N GLN A 94 4.44 1.11 0.55
CA GLN A 94 3.95 2.48 0.74
C GLN A 94 2.99 2.57 1.93
N GLN A 95 2.10 1.59 2.12
CA GLN A 95 1.22 1.55 3.29
C GLN A 95 2.01 1.45 4.59
N GLU A 96 3.01 0.56 4.68
CA GLU A 96 3.89 0.44 5.84
C GLU A 96 4.57 1.78 6.17
N SER A 97 5.13 2.47 5.16
CA SER A 97 5.77 3.77 5.36
C SER A 97 4.81 4.86 5.84
N THR A 98 3.54 4.80 5.41
CA THR A 98 2.49 5.75 5.78
C THR A 98 2.04 5.52 7.24
N LEU A 99 1.89 4.25 7.64
CA LEU A 99 1.57 3.87 9.01
C LEU A 99 2.66 4.34 9.98
N VAL A 100 3.93 4.06 9.66
CA VAL A 100 5.09 4.56 10.44
C VAL A 100 5.08 6.09 10.51
N GLY A 101 4.71 6.78 9.42
CA GLY A 101 4.55 8.23 9.38
C GLY A 101 3.45 8.74 10.32
N SER A 102 2.30 8.08 10.37
CA SER A 102 1.19 8.40 11.27
C SER A 102 1.56 8.16 12.73
N GLU A 103 2.17 7.02 13.05
CA GLU A 103 2.62 6.71 14.41
C GLU A 103 3.72 7.67 14.89
N ALA A 104 4.63 8.07 13.99
CA ALA A 104 5.63 9.07 14.28
C ALA A 104 4.98 10.43 14.58
N HIS A 105 3.96 10.83 13.82
CA HIS A 105 3.22 12.06 14.08
C HIS A 105 2.53 12.04 15.47
N ASP A 106 1.86 10.95 15.81
CA ASP A 106 1.22 10.78 17.12
C ASP A 106 2.25 10.84 18.26
N LEU A 107 3.42 10.22 18.08
CA LEU A 107 4.51 10.29 19.06
C LEU A 107 5.02 11.73 19.21
N TYR A 108 5.15 12.48 18.11
CA TYR A 108 5.55 13.88 18.14
C TYR A 108 4.54 14.75 18.91
N CYS A 109 3.24 14.60 18.64
CA CYS A 109 2.20 15.30 19.38
C CYS A 109 2.28 15.01 20.88
N TRP A 110 2.44 13.74 21.25
CA TRP A 110 2.60 13.35 22.65
C TRP A 110 3.85 13.96 23.30
N ILE A 111 5.00 13.96 22.61
CA ILE A 111 6.25 14.60 23.11
C ILE A 111 6.01 16.08 23.36
N LYS A 112 5.39 16.78 22.40
CA LYS A 112 5.10 18.21 22.50
C LYS A 112 4.18 18.50 23.69
N GLU A 113 3.07 17.78 23.80
CA GLU A 113 2.12 17.92 24.90
C GLU A 113 2.75 17.64 26.27
N TYR A 114 3.62 16.62 26.36
CA TYR A 114 4.33 16.30 27.59
C TYR A 114 5.27 17.43 27.99
N CYS A 115 6.05 17.97 27.05
CA CYS A 115 6.94 19.10 27.28
C CYS A 115 6.18 20.36 27.74
N VAL A 116 5.08 20.69 27.07
CA VAL A 116 4.21 21.83 27.43
C VAL A 116 3.61 21.64 28.83
N ARG A 117 2.99 20.48 29.09
CA ARG A 117 2.32 20.20 30.38
C ARG A 117 3.29 20.26 31.57
N ASN A 118 4.52 19.80 31.39
CA ASN A 118 5.52 19.78 32.45
C ASN A 118 6.43 21.02 32.44
N THR A 119 6.21 21.97 31.53
CA THR A 119 7.03 23.18 31.36
C THR A 119 8.53 22.85 31.22
N ILE A 120 8.85 21.87 30.37
CA ILE A 120 10.23 21.45 30.08
C ILE A 120 10.52 21.54 28.59
N PRO A 121 11.71 22.03 28.18
CA PRO A 121 12.06 22.16 26.76
C PRO A 121 12.44 20.82 26.12
N TYR A 122 12.74 19.80 26.93
CA TYR A 122 13.13 18.47 26.46
C TYR A 122 12.76 17.40 27.48
N LEU A 123 12.68 16.15 27.03
CA LEU A 123 12.44 14.97 27.87
C LEU A 123 13.48 13.89 27.61
N ARG A 124 13.61 12.92 28.54
CA ARG A 124 14.47 11.75 28.34
C ARG A 124 13.73 10.73 27.48
N LYS A 125 14.44 9.98 26.62
CA LYS A 125 13.84 8.85 25.88
C LYS A 125 13.09 7.87 26.79
N ASN A 126 13.60 7.64 28.01
CA ASN A 126 12.96 6.77 28.99
C ASN A 126 11.59 7.30 29.48
N THR A 127 11.37 8.60 29.44
CA THR A 127 10.08 9.22 29.77
C THR A 127 8.98 8.76 28.82
N ILE A 128 9.29 8.60 27.53
CA ILE A 128 8.35 8.03 26.54
C ILE A 128 7.98 6.60 26.93
N LEU A 129 8.97 5.77 27.25
CA LEU A 129 8.74 4.36 27.59
C LEU A 129 7.95 4.18 28.89
N GLN A 130 8.09 5.10 29.84
CA GLN A 130 7.46 5.01 31.15
C GLN A 130 6.06 5.63 31.20
N TYR A 131 5.87 6.79 30.57
CA TYR A 131 4.64 7.59 30.69
C TYR A 131 3.86 7.69 29.37
N GLY A 132 4.42 7.24 28.26
CA GLY A 132 3.77 7.25 26.96
C GLY A 132 2.60 6.27 26.86
N PRO A 133 1.71 6.48 25.86
CA PRO A 133 0.71 5.52 25.43
C PRO A 133 1.30 4.11 25.27
N ASN A 134 0.50 3.08 25.51
CA ASN A 134 0.97 1.69 25.55
C ASN A 134 1.77 1.29 24.28
N ARG A 135 1.30 1.72 23.10
CA ARG A 135 1.97 1.50 21.80
C ARG A 135 3.39 2.09 21.71
N PHE A 136 3.72 3.09 22.52
CA PHE A 136 5.05 3.71 22.58
C PHE A 136 5.90 3.22 23.77
N ARG A 137 5.53 2.11 24.42
CA ARG A 137 6.35 1.51 25.49
C ARG A 137 7.35 0.46 25.00
N ASN A 138 7.29 0.11 23.72
CA ASN A 138 8.27 -0.76 23.08
C ASN A 138 9.54 0.03 22.68
N LYS A 139 10.70 -0.41 23.16
CA LYS A 139 11.99 0.26 22.90
C LYS A 139 12.38 0.28 21.43
N ALA A 140 12.13 -0.80 20.68
CA ALA A 140 12.47 -0.89 19.26
C ALA A 140 11.60 0.09 18.45
N THR A 141 10.28 0.01 18.62
CA THR A 141 9.30 0.89 17.98
C THR A 141 9.61 2.37 18.23
N VAL A 142 9.81 2.78 19.49
CA VAL A 142 10.16 4.18 19.79
C VAL A 142 11.48 4.61 19.15
N SER A 143 12.46 3.70 19.03
CA SER A 143 13.73 4.06 18.39
C SER A 143 13.55 4.36 16.91
N GLU A 144 12.73 3.56 16.22
CA GLU A 144 12.39 3.75 14.81
C GLU A 144 11.60 5.04 14.59
N LEU A 145 10.52 5.24 15.34
CA LEU A 145 9.69 6.45 15.24
C LEU A 145 10.48 7.74 15.55
N LEU A 146 11.38 7.72 16.54
CA LEU A 146 12.25 8.85 16.82
C LEU A 146 13.27 9.11 15.69
N SER A 147 13.77 8.05 15.05
CA SER A 147 14.64 8.19 13.87
C SER A 147 13.90 8.87 12.72
N THR A 148 12.64 8.47 12.47
CA THR A 148 11.74 9.10 11.49
C THR A 148 11.47 10.56 11.84
N LEU A 149 11.17 10.88 13.09
CA LEU A 149 10.95 12.27 13.50
C LEU A 149 12.21 13.14 13.39
N TYR A 150 13.37 12.57 13.65
CA TYR A 150 14.66 13.25 13.51
C TYR A 150 14.97 13.53 12.04
N SER A 151 14.77 12.56 11.14
CA SER A 151 14.96 12.77 9.69
C SER A 151 13.99 13.81 9.11
N GLN A 152 12.77 13.87 9.65
CA GLN A 152 11.77 14.89 9.33
C GLN A 152 12.04 16.27 9.99
N ARG A 153 13.13 16.42 10.76
CA ARG A 153 13.49 17.64 11.52
C ARG A 153 12.42 18.13 12.51
N LYS A 154 11.52 17.25 12.95
CA LYS A 154 10.49 17.58 13.95
C LYS A 154 11.02 17.54 15.38
N ILE A 155 12.12 16.82 15.61
CA ILE A 155 12.78 16.73 16.92
C ILE A 155 14.29 16.91 16.77
N MET A 156 14.91 17.40 17.83
CA MET A 156 16.35 17.28 18.07
C MET A 156 16.61 16.20 19.10
N ALA A 157 17.71 15.46 18.93
CA ALA A 157 18.16 14.47 19.90
C ALA A 157 19.59 14.77 20.32
N ALA A 158 19.82 14.83 21.63
CA ALA A 158 21.15 15.03 22.22
C ALA A 158 21.47 13.91 23.20
N LYS A 159 22.67 13.35 23.10
CA LYS A 159 23.14 12.32 24.04
C LYS A 159 24.05 12.96 25.09
N ARG A 160 23.74 12.75 26.37
CA ARG A 160 24.62 13.11 27.50
C ARG A 160 24.89 11.86 28.32
N GLY A 161 26.13 11.37 28.29
CA GLY A 161 26.50 10.07 28.86
C GLY A 161 25.71 8.92 28.22
N LYS A 162 25.01 8.13 29.04
CA LYS A 162 24.15 7.03 28.57
C LYS A 162 22.71 7.46 28.25
N THR A 163 22.34 8.71 28.51
CA THR A 163 20.96 9.19 28.39
C THR A 163 20.76 9.98 27.10
N ILE A 164 19.65 9.69 26.39
CA ILE A 164 19.21 10.43 25.22
C ILE A 164 18.12 11.41 25.65
N PHE A 165 18.30 12.67 25.32
CA PHE A 165 17.36 13.77 25.49
C PHE A 165 16.74 14.12 24.14
N ILE A 166 15.44 14.39 24.15
CA ILE A 166 14.63 14.65 22.97
C ILE A 166 13.94 15.98 23.17
N GLN A 167 14.10 16.88 22.21
CA GLN A 167 13.48 18.20 22.19
C GLN A 167 12.58 18.30 20.95
N PRO A 168 11.28 18.63 21.09
CA PRO A 168 10.46 18.98 19.95
C PRO A 168 10.95 20.29 19.32
N VAL A 169 10.95 20.38 17.99
CA VAL A 169 11.28 21.61 17.26
C VAL A 169 9.96 22.31 16.92
N GLU A 170 9.77 23.54 17.37
CA GLU A 170 8.60 24.31 16.96
C GLU A 170 8.84 24.89 15.56
N THR A 171 7.83 24.85 14.70
CA THR A 171 7.92 25.36 13.31
C THR A 171 8.27 26.86 13.26
N THR A 172 8.19 27.58 14.38
CA THR A 172 8.53 29.00 14.54
C THR A 172 10.05 29.25 14.66
N ASP A 173 10.87 28.21 14.88
CA ASP A 173 12.33 28.31 15.06
C ASP A 173 13.13 28.15 13.74
N LEU A 174 12.44 28.11 12.59
CA LEU A 174 13.03 28.05 11.25
C LEU A 174 12.90 29.42 10.57
N VAL A 175 13.62 30.43 11.10
CA VAL A 175 13.87 31.71 10.41
C VAL A 175 15.37 31.91 10.29
#